data_AF-A0AA43M897-F1
#
_entry.id   AF-A0AA43M897-F1
#
_cell.length_a   1.000
_cell.length_b   1.000
_cell.length_c   1.000
_cell.angle_alpha   90.00
_cell.angle_beta   90.00
_cell.angle_gamma   90.00
#
_symmetry.space_group_name_H-M   'P 1'
#
loop_
_entity.id
_entity.type
_entity.pdbx_description
1 polymer ?
#
loop_
_entity_poly.entity_id
_entity_poly.type
_entity_poly.pdbx_seq_one_letter_code
_entity_poly.pdbx_strand_id
1 'polypeptide(L)'
;MCMSNKKESTHQLIHRNLTLYQREHSAVWQCRYKVDNKWIRATTKETQFDLAVNKAKELLVEAEIRKRSGIPVVTKRFKDIAILAIDRMERAIKGGLGKSIYKDYIRIINEHFIPSLGQRLITNIDYDALQQYYDDREAKYGLALSNSNRKTQNAAFNRVFDEAIVIYKMLYLPISRFLSLS
;
A
#
# COMPACT_ATOMS: atom_id res chain seq x y z
N MET A 1 -21.82 -39.63 1.34
CA MET A 1 -21.07 -39.09 2.51
C MET A 1 -19.67 -38.74 2.02
N CYS A 2 -19.39 -37.48 1.68
CA CYS A 2 -18.13 -37.09 1.06
C CYS A 2 -17.09 -36.86 2.15
N MET A 3 -16.14 -37.79 2.27
CA MET A 3 -14.98 -37.65 3.15
C MET A 3 -14.11 -36.50 2.65
N SER A 4 -14.21 -35.34 3.29
CA SER A 4 -13.26 -34.25 3.10
C SER A 4 -11.98 -34.61 3.85
N ASN A 5 -10.94 -35.02 3.10
CA ASN A 5 -9.59 -35.14 3.65
C ASN A 5 -9.18 -33.79 4.25
N LYS A 6 -9.16 -33.69 5.58
CA LYS A 6 -8.57 -32.55 6.29
C LYS A 6 -7.07 -32.57 6.01
N LYS A 7 -6.63 -31.74 5.06
CA LYS A 7 -5.21 -31.42 4.89
C LYS A 7 -4.72 -30.77 6.19
N GLU A 8 -3.52 -31.11 6.64
CA GLU A 8 -2.83 -30.36 7.68
C GLU A 8 -2.84 -28.88 7.28
N SER A 9 -3.56 -28.06 8.03
CA SER A 9 -3.93 -26.73 7.56
C SER A 9 -2.78 -25.73 7.61
N THR A 10 -1.65 -26.08 8.24
CA THR A 10 -0.50 -25.19 8.43
C THR A 10 0.81 -25.99 8.45
N HIS A 11 1.74 -25.62 7.58
CA HIS A 11 3.08 -26.20 7.47
C HIS A 11 4.15 -25.12 7.59
N GLN A 12 5.15 -25.34 8.46
CA GLN A 12 6.31 -24.44 8.55
C GLN A 12 7.38 -24.89 7.56
N LEU A 13 7.61 -24.10 6.49
CA LEU A 13 8.58 -24.44 5.45
C LEU A 13 10.00 -24.02 5.81
N ILE A 14 10.13 -22.87 6.49
CA ILE A 14 11.41 -22.37 7.01
C ILE A 14 11.16 -21.94 8.44
N HIS A 15 11.96 -22.47 9.37
CA HIS A 15 11.78 -22.21 10.79
C HIS A 15 11.74 -20.70 11.07
N ARG A 16 10.65 -20.25 11.69
CA ARG A 16 10.34 -18.85 12.07
C ARG A 16 10.30 -17.81 10.94
N ASN A 17 10.51 -18.21 9.68
CA ASN A 17 10.58 -17.27 8.54
C ASN A 17 9.52 -17.50 7.48
N LEU A 18 9.05 -18.75 7.26
CA LEU A 18 8.06 -19.06 6.23
C LEU A 18 7.07 -20.11 6.73
N THR A 19 5.79 -19.80 6.66
CA THR A 19 4.70 -20.72 6.99
C THR A 19 3.69 -20.73 5.85
N LEU A 20 3.37 -21.92 5.35
CA LEU A 20 2.32 -22.17 4.37
C LEU A 20 1.07 -22.64 5.13
N TYR A 21 -0.12 -22.19 4.75
CA TYR A 21 -1.37 -22.58 5.39
C TYR A 21 -2.54 -22.50 4.42
N GLN A 22 -3.61 -23.26 4.70
CA GLN A 22 -4.84 -23.26 3.94
C GLN A 22 -6.00 -22.82 4.86
N ARG A 23 -6.91 -21.97 4.34
CA ARG A 23 -8.11 -21.55 5.09
C ARG A 23 -9.21 -22.61 4.94
N GLU A 24 -10.09 -22.70 5.93
CA GLU A 24 -11.19 -23.70 5.97
C GLU A 24 -12.07 -23.70 4.71
N HIS A 25 -12.30 -22.53 4.10
CA HIS A 25 -13.14 -22.38 2.91
C HIS A 25 -12.38 -22.03 1.63
N SER A 26 -11.06 -22.27 1.57
CA SER A 26 -10.27 -21.93 0.38
C SER A 26 -9.42 -23.10 -0.08
N ALA A 27 -9.60 -23.52 -1.33
CA ALA A 27 -8.74 -24.52 -1.98
C ALA A 27 -7.33 -23.99 -2.28
N VAL A 28 -7.12 -22.67 -2.20
CA VAL A 28 -5.86 -22.01 -2.51
C VAL A 28 -4.98 -21.92 -1.25
N TRP A 29 -3.71 -22.30 -1.41
CA TRP A 29 -2.71 -22.16 -0.36
C TRP A 29 -2.30 -20.69 -0.18
N GLN A 30 -2.05 -20.32 1.07
CA GLN A 30 -1.55 -19.01 1.47
C GLN A 30 -0.23 -19.19 2.21
N CYS A 31 0.60 -18.17 2.19
CA CYS A 31 1.81 -18.15 2.97
C CYS A 31 1.88 -16.87 3.81
N ARG A 32 2.57 -16.99 4.95
CA ARG A 32 3.11 -15.85 5.66
C ARG A 32 4.62 -16.00 5.71
N TYR A 33 5.32 -14.91 5.44
CA TYR A 33 6.78 -14.88 5.48
C TYR A 33 7.27 -13.63 6.20
N LYS A 34 8.47 -13.71 6.75
CA LYS A 34 9.04 -12.67 7.60
C LYS A 34 10.11 -11.90 6.82
N VAL A 35 9.89 -10.60 6.60
CA VAL A 35 10.89 -9.68 6.02
C VAL A 35 11.08 -8.52 6.97
N ASP A 36 12.33 -8.23 7.33
CA ASP A 36 12.67 -7.13 8.24
C ASP A 36 11.90 -7.16 9.57
N ASN A 37 11.82 -8.35 10.16
CA ASN A 37 11.06 -8.63 11.38
C ASN A 37 9.53 -8.41 11.27
N LYS A 38 8.99 -8.10 10.09
CA LYS A 38 7.56 -7.91 9.82
C LYS A 38 6.99 -9.13 9.10
N TRP A 39 5.81 -9.57 9.54
CA TRP A 39 5.08 -10.65 8.89
C TRP A 39 4.26 -10.11 7.73
N ILE A 40 4.49 -10.68 6.54
CA ILE A 40 3.75 -10.38 5.32
C ILE A 40 2.95 -11.61 4.94
N ARG A 41 1.70 -11.43 4.53
CA ARG A 41 0.80 -12.49 4.08
C ARG A 41 0.63 -12.38 2.57
N ALA A 42 0.72 -13.51 1.88
CA ALA A 42 0.48 -13.59 0.44
C ALA A 42 -0.29 -14.86 0.10
N THR A 43 -1.00 -14.84 -1.02
CA THR A 43 -1.59 -16.05 -1.61
C THR A 43 -0.59 -16.67 -2.57
N THR A 44 -0.44 -17.99 -2.56
CA THR A 44 0.37 -18.66 -3.60
C THR A 44 -0.40 -18.77 -4.91
N LYS A 45 -1.74 -18.63 -4.88
CA LYS A 45 -2.66 -18.92 -6.00
C LYS A 45 -2.64 -20.37 -6.49
N GLU A 46 -1.98 -21.26 -5.75
CA GLU A 46 -1.86 -22.68 -6.08
C GLU A 46 -2.76 -23.53 -5.19
N THR A 47 -3.30 -24.61 -5.74
CA THR A 47 -4.11 -25.60 -5.00
C THR A 47 -3.32 -26.87 -4.67
N GLN A 48 -2.29 -27.17 -5.46
CA GLN A 48 -1.35 -28.28 -5.24
C GLN A 48 -0.28 -27.88 -4.22
N PHE A 49 0.06 -28.79 -3.31
CA PHE A 49 0.98 -28.50 -2.21
C PHE A 49 2.40 -28.19 -2.71
N ASP A 50 2.97 -29.03 -3.58
CA ASP A 50 4.35 -28.85 -4.05
C ASP A 50 4.54 -27.55 -4.83
N LEU A 51 3.58 -27.22 -5.70
CA LEU A 51 3.55 -25.93 -6.42
C LEU A 51 3.43 -24.77 -5.43
N ALA A 52 2.60 -24.89 -4.40
CA ALA A 52 2.45 -23.87 -3.37
C ALA A 52 3.73 -23.69 -2.53
N VAL A 53 4.46 -24.76 -2.23
CA VAL A 53 5.76 -24.71 -1.53
C VAL A 53 6.79 -23.94 -2.36
N ASN A 54 6.92 -24.27 -3.64
CA ASN A 54 7.83 -23.58 -4.55
C ASN A 54 7.45 -22.10 -4.67
N LYS A 55 6.15 -21.82 -4.87
CA LYS A 55 5.67 -20.44 -4.98
C LYS A 55 5.87 -19.63 -3.72
N ALA A 56 5.70 -20.23 -2.55
CA ALA A 56 5.94 -19.57 -1.27
C ALA A 56 7.42 -19.22 -1.06
N LYS A 57 8.35 -20.07 -1.52
CA LYS A 57 9.79 -19.78 -1.52
C LYS A 57 10.13 -18.64 -2.49
N GLU A 58 9.58 -18.68 -3.70
CA GLU A 58 9.74 -17.58 -4.69
C GLU A 58 9.28 -16.24 -4.12
N LEU A 59 8.11 -16.19 -3.48
CA LEU A 59 7.57 -14.97 -2.88
C LEU A 59 8.47 -14.40 -1.78
N LEU A 60 9.10 -15.27 -0.97
CA LEU A 60 10.08 -14.84 0.03
C LEU A 60 11.33 -14.23 -0.64
N VAL A 61 11.89 -14.92 -1.63
CA VAL A 61 13.08 -14.44 -2.37
C VAL A 61 12.78 -13.12 -3.07
N GLU A 62 11.64 -12.99 -3.73
CA GLU A 62 11.22 -11.76 -4.39
C GLU A 62 11.09 -10.61 -3.39
N ALA A 63 10.52 -10.87 -2.21
CA ALA A 63 10.40 -9.89 -1.14
C ALA A 63 11.77 -9.45 -0.60
N GLU A 64 12.72 -10.37 -0.47
CA GLU A 64 14.11 -10.06 -0.08
C GLU A 64 14.86 -9.25 -1.15
N ILE A 65 14.70 -9.58 -2.44
CA ILE A 65 15.27 -8.84 -3.56
C ILE A 65 14.71 -7.42 -3.59
N ARG A 66 13.38 -7.26 -3.52
CA ARG A 66 12.73 -5.94 -3.46
C ARG A 66 13.29 -5.10 -2.32
N LYS A 67 13.44 -5.68 -1.13
CA LYS A 67 14.07 -5.02 0.02
C LYS A 67 15.49 -4.56 -0.31
N ARG A 68 16.33 -5.44 -0.87
CA ARG A 68 17.72 -5.12 -1.22
C ARG A 68 17.81 -3.99 -2.25
N SER A 69 16.87 -3.95 -3.19
CA SER A 69 16.77 -2.91 -4.21
C SER A 69 16.10 -1.61 -3.74
N GLY A 70 15.76 -1.49 -2.44
CA GLY A 70 15.08 -0.32 -1.90
C GLY A 70 13.62 -0.15 -2.37
N ILE A 71 13.05 -1.19 -2.98
CA ILE A 71 11.66 -1.21 -3.45
C ILE A 71 10.75 -1.61 -2.29
N PRO A 72 9.61 -0.92 -2.08
CA PRO A 72 8.71 -1.28 -1.02
C PRO A 72 8.15 -2.70 -1.13
N VAL A 73 8.44 -3.53 -0.14
CA VAL A 73 7.93 -4.90 -0.02
C VAL A 73 6.43 -4.91 0.31
N VAL A 74 5.97 -3.94 1.12
CA VAL A 74 4.56 -3.71 1.40
C VAL A 74 4.13 -2.42 0.72
N THR A 75 3.27 -2.53 -0.29
CA THR A 75 2.64 -1.37 -0.93
C THR A 75 1.33 -1.04 -0.21
N LYS A 76 1.13 0.24 0.09
CA LYS A 76 -0.10 0.73 0.71
C LYS A 76 -1.11 1.18 -0.36
N ARG A 77 -2.40 1.12 -0.03
CA ARG A 77 -3.43 1.72 -0.89
C ARG A 77 -3.31 3.23 -0.85
N PHE A 78 -3.73 3.90 -1.92
CA PHE A 78 -3.75 5.37 -2.00
C PHE A 78 -4.52 5.96 -0.82
N LYS A 79 -5.69 5.38 -0.47
CA LYS A 79 -6.51 5.82 0.66
C LYS A 79 -5.73 5.84 1.97
N ASP A 80 -4.95 4.80 2.26
CA ASP A 80 -4.22 4.70 3.53
C ASP A 80 -3.15 5.78 3.66
N ILE A 81 -2.46 6.09 2.54
CA ILE A 81 -1.48 7.18 2.49
C ILE A 81 -2.18 8.53 2.57
N ALA A 82 -3.28 8.71 1.86
CA ALA A 82 -4.06 9.94 1.82
C ALA A 82 -4.56 10.34 3.23
N ILE A 83 -5.03 9.38 4.01
CA ILE A 83 -5.44 9.61 5.41
C ILE A 83 -4.26 10.13 6.26
N LEU A 84 -3.07 9.55 6.10
CA LEU A 84 -1.87 10.00 6.82
C LEU A 84 -1.44 11.41 6.39
N ALA A 85 -1.58 11.73 5.10
CA ALA A 85 -1.28 13.07 4.59
C ALA A 85 -2.28 14.10 5.15
N ILE A 86 -3.57 13.75 5.23
CA ILE A 86 -4.61 14.57 5.85
C ILE A 86 -4.28 14.82 7.31
N ASP A 87 -4.02 13.77 8.10
CA ASP A 87 -3.69 13.88 9.52
C ASP A 87 -2.46 14.79 9.75
N ARG A 88 -1.42 14.68 8.91
CA ARG A 88 -0.25 15.56 8.99
C ARG A 88 -0.62 17.02 8.71
N MET A 89 -1.45 17.28 7.70
CA MET A 89 -1.89 18.64 7.37
C MET A 89 -2.78 19.23 8.48
N GLU A 90 -3.70 18.44 9.05
CA GLU A 90 -4.55 18.84 10.17
C GLU A 90 -3.74 19.17 11.41
N ARG A 91 -2.74 18.34 11.75
CA ARG A 91 -1.79 18.63 12.84
C ARG A 91 -1.01 19.92 12.60
N ALA A 92 -0.56 20.16 11.38
CA ALA A 92 0.13 21.41 11.04
C ALA A 92 -0.78 22.63 11.21
N ILE A 93 -2.04 22.56 10.76
CA ILE A 93 -3.05 23.61 10.95
C ILE A 93 -3.27 23.87 12.45
N LYS A 94 -3.49 22.81 13.24
CA LYS A 94 -3.71 22.91 14.69
C LYS A 94 -2.51 23.50 15.43
N GLY A 95 -1.29 23.20 14.97
CA GLY A 95 -0.04 23.74 15.52
C GLY A 95 0.31 25.15 15.05
N GLY A 96 -0.52 25.83 14.25
CA GLY A 96 -0.25 27.19 13.75
C GLY A 96 0.82 27.29 12.65
N LEU A 97 1.39 26.16 12.21
CA LEU A 97 2.41 26.08 11.15
C LEU A 97 1.82 25.67 9.78
N GLY A 98 0.51 25.43 9.73
CA GLY A 98 -0.21 24.98 8.54
C GLY A 98 -0.46 26.12 7.56
N LYS A 99 -0.33 25.82 6.26
CA LYS A 99 -0.72 26.76 5.20
C LYS A 99 -2.25 26.82 5.12
N SER A 100 -2.82 28.00 4.87
CA SER A 100 -4.27 28.16 4.69
C SER A 100 -4.85 27.23 3.61
N ILE A 101 -4.09 27.04 2.52
CA ILE A 101 -4.43 26.15 1.40
C ILE A 101 -4.57 24.66 1.78
N TYR A 102 -4.06 24.24 2.95
CA TYR A 102 -4.21 22.84 3.38
C TYR A 102 -5.66 22.43 3.56
N LYS A 103 -6.55 23.37 3.92
CA LYS A 103 -7.99 23.10 4.00
C LYS A 103 -8.55 22.68 2.63
N ASP A 104 -8.13 23.36 1.56
CA ASP A 104 -8.54 23.02 0.20
C ASP A 104 -7.96 21.68 -0.24
N TYR A 105 -6.71 21.39 0.10
CA TYR A 105 -6.09 20.10 -0.21
C TYR A 105 -6.81 18.95 0.49
N ILE A 106 -7.09 19.08 1.79
CA ILE A 106 -7.83 18.07 2.57
C ILE A 106 -9.21 17.82 1.94
N ARG A 107 -9.92 18.88 1.58
CA ARG A 107 -11.22 18.79 0.90
C ARG A 107 -11.13 18.02 -0.42
N ILE A 108 -10.19 18.41 -1.30
CA ILE A 108 -9.97 17.74 -2.59
C ILE A 108 -9.64 16.25 -2.41
N ILE A 109 -8.76 15.92 -1.46
CA ILE A 109 -8.35 14.53 -1.21
C ILE A 109 -9.56 13.69 -0.76
N ASN A 110 -10.38 14.21 0.16
CA ASN A 110 -11.57 13.51 0.67
C ASN A 110 -12.70 13.40 -0.36
N GLU A 111 -13.01 14.48 -1.08
CA GLU A 111 -14.17 14.55 -1.97
C GLU A 111 -13.89 13.96 -3.37
N HIS A 112 -12.62 13.94 -3.79
CA HIS A 112 -12.28 13.55 -5.15
C HIS A 112 -11.28 12.40 -5.23
N PHE A 113 -10.14 12.47 -4.55
CA PHE A 113 -9.08 11.47 -4.76
C PHE A 113 -9.38 10.13 -4.08
N ILE A 114 -9.80 10.14 -2.81
CA ILE A 114 -10.14 8.91 -2.09
C ILE A 114 -11.29 8.15 -2.78
N PRO A 115 -12.39 8.79 -3.23
CA PRO A 115 -13.47 8.09 -3.91
C PRO A 115 -13.05 7.44 -5.24
N SER A 116 -12.17 8.08 -6.02
CA SER A 116 -11.77 7.57 -7.34
C SER A 116 -10.56 6.63 -7.28
N LEU A 117 -9.52 7.02 -6.54
CA LEU A 117 -8.22 6.34 -6.55
C LEU A 117 -7.95 5.55 -5.27
N GLY A 118 -8.77 5.70 -4.23
CA GLY A 118 -8.48 5.18 -2.89
C GLY A 118 -8.23 3.67 -2.82
N GLN A 119 -8.85 2.87 -3.70
CA GLN A 119 -8.68 1.42 -3.74
C GLN A 119 -7.40 0.97 -4.45
N ARG A 120 -6.82 1.82 -5.31
CA ARG A 120 -5.59 1.52 -6.05
C ARG A 120 -4.38 1.52 -5.11
N LEU A 121 -3.35 0.77 -5.47
CA LEU A 121 -2.05 0.86 -4.80
C LEU A 121 -1.38 2.18 -5.15
N ILE A 122 -0.71 2.82 -4.19
CA ILE A 122 0.01 4.08 -4.43
C ILE A 122 1.10 3.95 -5.51
N THR A 123 1.67 2.75 -5.66
CA THR A 123 2.66 2.42 -6.69
C THR A 123 2.06 2.25 -8.09
N ASN A 124 0.74 2.10 -8.19
CA ASN A 124 0.01 1.90 -9.43
C ASN A 124 -0.82 3.15 -9.80
N ILE A 125 -0.45 4.31 -9.27
CA ILE A 125 -0.97 5.59 -9.70
C ILE A 125 0.02 6.14 -10.74
N ASP A 126 -0.18 5.71 -11.98
CA ASP A 126 0.57 6.15 -13.15
C ASP A 126 -0.16 7.30 -13.88
N TYR A 127 0.40 7.73 -15.01
CA TYR A 127 -0.18 8.77 -15.84
C TYR A 127 -1.61 8.42 -16.29
N ASP A 128 -1.84 7.16 -16.69
CA ASP A 128 -3.13 6.70 -17.18
C ASP A 128 -4.20 6.70 -16.08
N ALA A 129 -3.84 6.28 -14.86
CA ALA A 129 -4.73 6.35 -13.71
C ALA A 129 -5.14 7.80 -13.36
N LEU A 130 -4.22 8.76 -13.52
CA LEU A 130 -4.50 10.18 -13.32
C LEU A 130 -5.36 10.75 -14.45
N GLN A 131 -5.09 10.39 -15.70
CA GLN A 131 -5.90 10.81 -16.85
C GLN A 131 -7.34 10.30 -16.71
N GLN A 132 -7.51 9.02 -16.38
CA GLN A 132 -8.84 8.44 -16.15
C GLN A 132 -9.59 9.18 -15.03
N TYR A 133 -8.92 9.57 -13.96
CA TYR A 133 -9.52 10.40 -12.92
C TYR A 133 -10.02 11.75 -13.45
N TYR A 134 -9.24 12.42 -14.30
CA TYR A 134 -9.66 13.69 -14.91
C TYR A 134 -10.86 13.50 -15.83
N ASP A 135 -10.85 12.46 -16.67
CA ASP A 135 -11.94 12.14 -17.60
C ASP A 135 -13.23 11.81 -16.85
N ASP A 136 -13.16 10.94 -15.83
CA ASP A 136 -14.31 10.58 -14.98
C ASP A 136 -14.89 11.80 -14.27
N ARG A 137 -14.03 12.72 -13.82
CA ARG A 137 -14.45 13.95 -13.17
C ARG A 137 -15.15 14.88 -14.17
N GLU A 138 -14.59 15.06 -15.35
CA GLU A 138 -15.18 15.90 -16.40
C GLU A 138 -16.54 15.34 -16.82
N ALA A 139 -16.66 14.03 -17.01
CA ALA A 139 -17.93 13.36 -17.29
C ALA A 139 -18.95 13.57 -16.16
N LYS A 140 -18.53 13.50 -14.89
CA LYS A 140 -19.43 13.64 -13.73
C LYS A 140 -19.93 15.06 -13.49
N TYR A 141 -19.07 16.07 -13.68
CA TYR A 141 -19.39 17.46 -13.34
C TYR A 141 -19.63 18.35 -14.57
N GLY A 142 -19.45 17.83 -15.78
CA GLY A 142 -19.69 18.52 -17.05
C GLY A 142 -18.79 19.73 -17.30
N LEU A 143 -17.67 19.84 -16.57
CA LEU A 143 -16.80 21.02 -16.58
C LEU A 143 -15.33 20.64 -16.44
N ALA A 144 -14.55 21.02 -17.45
CA ALA A 144 -13.09 21.04 -17.37
C ALA A 144 -12.64 21.94 -16.21
N LEU A 145 -11.62 21.49 -15.49
CA LEU A 145 -11.04 22.28 -14.40
C LEU A 145 -10.36 23.54 -14.95
N SER A 146 -10.58 24.67 -14.27
CA SER A 146 -9.74 25.85 -14.51
C SER A 146 -8.27 25.51 -14.25
N ASN A 147 -7.35 26.18 -14.94
CA ASN A 147 -5.92 25.97 -14.73
C ASN A 147 -5.49 26.16 -13.27
N SER A 148 -6.14 27.07 -12.53
CA SER A 148 -5.89 27.28 -11.10
C SER A 148 -6.33 26.08 -10.26
N ASN A 149 -7.52 25.53 -10.52
CA ASN A 149 -8.00 24.34 -9.82
C ASN A 149 -7.14 23.12 -10.13
N ARG A 150 -6.70 22.93 -11.39
CA ARG A 150 -5.79 21.86 -11.78
C ARG A 150 -4.46 21.95 -11.02
N LYS A 151 -3.87 23.14 -10.90
CA LYS A 151 -2.65 23.35 -10.09
C LYS A 151 -2.86 22.99 -8.62
N THR A 152 -4.02 23.37 -8.06
CA THR A 152 -4.38 23.06 -6.66
C THR A 152 -4.52 21.55 -6.45
N GLN A 153 -5.16 20.85 -7.38
CA GLN A 153 -5.28 19.39 -7.34
C GLN A 153 -3.92 18.70 -7.48
N ASN A 154 -3.07 19.13 -8.41
CA ASN A 154 -1.70 18.60 -8.54
C ASN A 154 -0.89 18.79 -7.25
N ALA A 155 -1.02 19.95 -6.60
CA ALA A 155 -0.37 20.19 -5.31
C ALA A 155 -0.91 19.27 -4.21
N ALA A 156 -2.23 19.03 -4.17
CA ALA A 156 -2.84 18.08 -3.24
C ALA A 156 -2.37 16.63 -3.49
N PHE A 157 -2.23 16.21 -4.76
CA PHE A 157 -1.66 14.91 -5.12
C PHE A 157 -0.23 14.76 -4.61
N ASN A 158 0.61 15.78 -4.87
CA ASN A 158 1.99 15.78 -4.41
C ASN A 158 2.09 15.62 -2.89
N ARG A 159 1.15 16.18 -2.11
CA ARG A 159 1.12 15.94 -0.66
C ARG A 159 0.92 14.48 -0.28
N VAL A 160 0.07 13.76 -1.00
CA VAL A 160 -0.12 12.32 -0.78
C VAL A 160 1.14 11.54 -1.17
N PHE A 161 1.78 11.90 -2.29
CA PHE A 161 3.02 11.25 -2.73
C PHE A 161 4.21 11.55 -1.82
N ASP A 162 4.35 12.78 -1.33
CA ASP A 162 5.36 13.15 -0.34
C ASP A 162 5.21 12.31 0.93
N GLU A 163 3.97 12.11 1.38
CA GLU A 163 3.67 11.25 2.52
C GLU A 163 4.06 9.79 2.23
N ALA A 164 3.78 9.30 1.03
CA ALA A 164 4.22 7.97 0.59
C ALA A 164 5.74 7.83 0.67
N ILE A 165 6.49 8.82 0.17
CA ILE A 165 7.95 8.84 0.21
C ILE A 165 8.44 8.81 1.65
N VAL A 166 7.86 9.61 2.55
CA VAL A 166 8.24 9.61 3.98
C VAL A 166 7.98 8.24 4.61
N ILE A 167 6.82 7.65 4.37
CA ILE A 167 6.45 6.34 4.91
C ILE A 167 7.38 5.26 4.40
N TYR A 168 7.65 5.21 3.10
CA TYR A 168 8.55 4.22 2.53
C TYR A 168 9.98 4.45 3.03
N LYS A 169 10.45 5.69 3.08
CA LYS A 169 11.77 6.00 3.66
C LYS A 169 11.86 5.56 5.13
N MET A 170 10.83 5.81 5.96
CA MET A 170 10.80 5.35 7.35
C MET A 170 10.71 3.83 7.49
N LEU A 171 10.03 3.14 6.57
CA LEU A 171 9.92 1.68 6.57
C LEU A 171 11.22 0.97 6.15
N TYR A 172 12.11 1.65 5.42
CA TYR A 172 13.37 1.08 4.89
C TYR A 172 14.64 1.74 5.44
N LEU A 173 14.53 2.76 6.29
CA LEU A 173 15.66 3.25 7.07
C LEU A 173 15.99 2.20 8.15
N PRO A 174 17.23 1.71 8.24
CA PRO A 174 17.63 0.86 9.35
C PRO A 174 17.43 1.64 10.66
N ILE A 175 16.67 1.05 11.58
CA ILE A 175 16.36 1.58 12.92
C ILE A 175 17.65 1.95 13.69
N SER A 176 18.82 1.45 13.27
CA SER A 176 20.12 1.77 13.84
C SER A 176 20.53 3.24 13.80
N ARG A 177 19.91 4.10 12.96
CA ARG A 177 20.28 5.53 12.88
C ARG A 177 19.61 6.43 13.92
N PHE A 178 18.65 5.93 14.70
CA PHE A 178 17.98 6.72 15.75
C PHE A 178 18.52 6.45 17.17
N LEU A 179 19.47 5.53 17.34
CA LEU A 179 20.06 5.18 18.66
C LEU A 179 21.47 5.76 18.90
N SER A 180 21.94 6.70 18.07
CA SER A 180 23.27 7.31 18.22
C SER A 180 23.25 8.77 18.69
N LEU A 181 22.16 9.21 19.33
CA LEU A 181 22.01 10.56 19.90
C LEU A 181 21.44 10.48 21.33
N SER A 182 22.06 9.64 22.15
CA SER A 182 21.95 9.64 23.61
C SER A 182 23.36 9.55 24.18
#